data_AF-A0A9D6FT83-F1
#
_entry.id   AF-A0A9D6FT83-F1
#
_cell.length_a   1.000
_cell.length_b   1.000
_cell.length_c   1.000
_cell.angle_alpha   90.00
_cell.angle_beta   90.00
_cell.angle_gamma   90.00
#
_symmetry.space_group_name_H-M   'P 1'
#
loop_
_entity.id
_entity.type
_entity.pdbx_description
1 polymer ?
#
loop_
_entity_poly.entity_id
_entity_poly.type
_entity_poly.pdbx_seq_one_letter_code
_entity_poly.pdbx_strand_id
1 'polypeptide(L)' 'MTGSGGPLISVLTPSLNCGTYIRQCIESVLTQDYPRFEHIVVDGCS' A
#
# COMPACT_ATOMS: atom_id res chain seq x y z
N MET A 1 -18.00 4.82 24.10
CA MET A 1 -17.95 5.53 22.81
C MET A 1 -16.51 5.57 22.34
N THR A 2 -16.12 4.74 21.37
CA THR A 2 -14.83 4.88 20.67
C THR A 2 -15.11 4.79 19.19
N GLY A 3 -15.31 5.95 18.55
CA GLY A 3 -15.32 6.03 17.09
C GLY A 3 -13.98 5.50 16.58
N SER A 4 -14.02 4.68 15.54
CA SER A 4 -12.89 3.94 14.99
C SER A 4 -11.71 4.82 14.57
N GLY A 5 -10.83 5.15 15.52
CA GLY A 5 -9.36 5.19 15.42
C GLY A 5 -8.62 6.16 14.47
N GLY A 6 -9.23 6.72 13.43
CA GLY A 6 -8.56 7.64 12.50
C GLY A 6 -9.01 7.51 11.03
N PRO A 7 -8.51 8.37 10.12
CA PRO A 7 -8.86 8.32 8.70
C PRO A 7 -8.45 6.99 8.03
N LEU A 8 -9.07 6.65 6.89
CA LEU A 8 -8.54 5.59 6.05
C LEU A 8 -7.42 6.19 5.20
N ILE A 9 -6.23 5.58 5.20
CA ILE A 9 -5.12 5.99 4.35
C ILE A 9 -5.07 5.04 3.14
N SER A 10 -5.11 5.60 1.93
CA SER A 10 -4.95 4.83 0.71
C SER A 10 -3.54 5.04 0.15
N VAL A 11 -2.77 3.95 0.04
CA VAL A 11 -1.45 3.95 -0.58
C VAL A 11 -1.59 3.43 -2.00
N LEU A 12 -1.23 4.24 -3.00
CA LEU A 12 -1.31 3.87 -4.41
C LEU A 12 0.10 3.62 -4.96
N THR A 13 0.36 2.43 -5.50
CA THR A 13 1.62 2.06 -6.13
C THR A 13 1.41 1.72 -7.60
N PRO A 14 1.54 2.71 -8.51
CA PRO A 14 1.65 2.42 -9.94
C PRO A 14 2.98 1.70 -10.21
N SER A 15 2.95 0.63 -10.99
CA SER A 15 4.09 -0.23 -11.31
C SER A 15 4.19 -0.42 -12.81
N LEU A 16 5.35 -0.14 -13.40
CA LEU A 16 5.68 -0.45 -14.80
C LEU A 16 7.03 -1.15 -14.85
N ASN A 17 7.05 -2.40 -15.33
CA ASN A 17 8.25 -3.24 -15.40
C ASN A 17 9.02 -3.37 -14.06
N CYS A 18 8.31 -3.29 -12.93
CA CYS A 18 8.93 -3.25 -11.59
C CYS A 18 9.13 -4.63 -10.95
N GLY A 19 9.16 -5.73 -11.73
CA GLY A 19 9.23 -7.09 -11.20
C GLY A 19 10.33 -7.33 -10.15
N THR A 20 11.51 -6.73 -10.34
CA THR A 20 12.64 -6.83 -9.39
C THR A 20 12.38 -6.14 -8.05
N TYR A 21 11.57 -5.07 -8.02
CA TYR A 21 11.42 -4.19 -6.85
C TYR A 21 10.03 -4.25 -6.21
N ILE A 22 9.04 -4.79 -6.92
CA ILE A 22 7.63 -4.73 -6.50
C ILE A 22 7.41 -5.44 -5.16
N ARG A 23 8.12 -6.54 -4.90
CA ARG A 23 8.05 -7.27 -3.64
C ARG A 23 8.52 -6.40 -2.47
N GLN A 24 9.72 -5.83 -2.57
CA GLN A 24 10.29 -5.00 -1.52
C GLN A 24 9.41 -3.75 -1.26
N CYS A 25 8.84 -3.17 -2.32
CA CYS A 25 7.90 -2.06 -2.21
C CYS A 25 6.65 -2.46 -1.41
N ILE A 26 6.01 -3.58 -1.76
CA ILE A 26 4.84 -4.10 -1.04
C ILE A 26 5.17 -4.38 0.42
N GLU A 27 6.27 -5.08 0.69
CA GLU A 27 6.68 -5.39 2.07
C GLU A 27 6.89 -4.11 2.89
N SER A 28 7.48 -3.06 2.29
CA SER A 28 7.70 -1.78 2.99
C SER A 28 6.39 -1.07 3.37
N VAL A 29 5.34 -1.19 2.55
CA VAL A 29 4.01 -0.61 2.85
C VAL A 29 3.22 -1.50 3.81
N LEU A 30 3.43 -2.82 3.82
CA LEU A 30 2.79 -3.71 4.78
C LEU A 30 3.36 -3.61 6.20
N THR A 31 4.59 -3.13 6.37
CA THR A 31 5.23 -2.96 7.69
C THR A 31 4.82 -1.69 8.43
N GLN A 32 3.85 -0.93 7.93
CA GLN A 32 3.35 0.26 8.62
C GLN A 32 2.57 -0.12 9.89
N ASP A 33 2.67 0.69 10.92
CA ASP A 33 2.01 0.52 12.23
C ASP A 33 0.63 1.22 12.29
N TYR A 34 0.25 1.95 11.24
CA TYR A 34 -1.08 2.54 11.14
C TYR A 34 -2.16 1.48 10.88
N PRO A 35 -3.20 1.38 11.72
CA PRO A 35 -4.12 0.24 11.67
C PRO A 35 -5.19 0.32 10.57
N ARG A 36 -5.31 1.46 9.87
CA ARG A 36 -6.44 1.73 8.95
C ARG A 36 -5.96 2.21 7.59
N PHE A 37 -5.36 1.33 6.82
CA PHE A 37 -4.92 1.63 5.46
C PHE A 37 -5.28 0.54 4.45
N GLU A 38 -5.29 0.93 3.17
CA GLU A 38 -5.35 0.03 2.02
C GLU A 38 -4.13 0.28 1.13
N HIS A 39 -3.64 -0.79 0.49
CA HIS A 39 -2.55 -0.71 -0.47
C HIS A 39 -3.03 -1.19 -1.83
N ILE A 40 -3.11 -0.28 -2.79
CA ILE A 40 -3.59 -0.54 -4.13
C ILE A 40 -2.40 -0.50 -5.10
N VAL A 41 -2.09 -1.64 -5.70
CA VAL A 41 -1.06 -1.76 -6.74
C VAL A 41 -1.74 -1.70 -8.10
N VAL A 42 -1.28 -0.80 -8.96
CA VAL A 42 -1.79 -0.63 -10.32
C VAL A 42 -0.71 -1.01 -11.32
N ASP A 43 -0.93 -2.08 -12.07
CA ASP A 43 -0.03 -2.46 -13.16
C ASP A 43 -0.21 -1.53 -14.38
N GLY A 44 0.91 -1.08 -14.93
CA GLY A 44 1.00 -0.21 -16.10
C GLY A 44 1.15 -0.96 -17.42
N CYS A 45 0.66 -2.21 -17.51
CA CYS A 45 0.87 -3.14 -18.63
C CYS A 45 2.33 -3.61 -18.76
N SER A 46 2.83 -4.28 -17.72
CA SER A 46 4.20 -4.84 -17.68
C SER A 46 4.37 -6.24 -18.25
#